data_AF-A0A8C0XV68-F1
#
_entry.id   AF-A0A8C0XV68-F1
#
_cell.length_a   1.000
_cell.length_b   1.000
_cell.length_c   1.000
_cell.angle_alpha   90.00
_cell.angle_beta   90.00
_cell.angle_gamma   90.00
#
_symmetry.space_group_name_H-M   'P 1'
#
loop_
_entity.id
_entity.type
_entity.pdbx_description
1 polymer ?
#
loop_
_entity_poly.entity_id
_entity_poly.type
_entity_poly.pdbx_seq_one_letter_code
_entity_poly.pdbx_strand_id
1 'polypeptide(L)'
;MDESGTTWKPSLSSFMGMDWPVRSLWPEITSLYRHGEELKELKSIACTMEKEGSGFSLTLDTKDFCPEELSVRQVGRKLHVSGKSEKKHEDGKGSYSYRTQEFRRVFDLPQGVNPEAVTCSMAGGKLYIQAPVNQPSEAAERMLPIDCQTVNTTQPERAEAQHDTSATQTTLSNPESTEYRVQPSAGQS
;
A
#
# COMPACT_ATOMS: atom_id res chain seq x y z
N MET A 1 56.69 -37.97 -35.99
CA MET A 1 56.72 -38.62 -34.65
C MET A 1 56.04 -37.69 -33.65
N ASP A 2 54.76 -37.41 -33.94
CA ASP A 2 53.98 -36.24 -33.58
C ASP A 2 52.62 -36.43 -34.33
N GLU A 3 51.43 -35.96 -33.95
CA GLU A 3 51.02 -35.08 -32.84
C GLU A 3 49.76 -35.59 -32.10
N SER A 4 49.53 -35.02 -30.92
CA SER A 4 48.43 -35.31 -29.99
C SER A 4 47.05 -34.88 -30.50
N GLY A 5 46.05 -35.75 -30.34
CA GLY A 5 44.65 -35.39 -30.57
C GLY A 5 44.12 -34.41 -29.49
N THR A 6 43.65 -33.24 -29.92
CA THR A 6 42.95 -32.27 -29.05
C THR A 6 41.45 -32.27 -29.36
N THR A 7 40.63 -32.60 -28.36
CA THR A 7 39.15 -32.56 -28.46
C THR A 7 38.64 -31.13 -28.52
N TRP A 8 38.06 -30.75 -29.66
CA TRP A 8 37.34 -29.48 -29.81
C TRP A 8 35.88 -29.60 -29.37
N LYS A 9 35.41 -28.63 -28.59
CA LYS A 9 33.99 -28.41 -28.28
C LYS A 9 33.57 -27.07 -28.91
N PRO A 10 32.63 -27.03 -29.88
CA PRO A 10 32.28 -25.79 -30.55
C PRO A 10 31.46 -24.86 -29.64
N SER A 11 31.82 -23.57 -29.65
CA SER A 11 31.06 -22.48 -29.01
C SER A 11 29.98 -21.97 -29.98
N LEU A 12 28.74 -21.84 -29.50
CA LEU A 12 27.59 -21.40 -30.29
C LEU A 12 27.49 -19.87 -30.36
N SER A 13 28.43 -19.22 -31.05
CA SER A 13 28.41 -17.76 -31.27
C SER A 13 28.74 -17.30 -32.70
N SER A 14 28.85 -18.23 -33.65
CA SER A 14 29.18 -17.93 -35.06
C SER A 14 28.26 -18.68 -36.02
N PHE A 15 27.01 -18.23 -36.14
CA PHE A 15 26.05 -18.77 -37.12
C PHE A 15 25.20 -17.69 -37.80
N MET A 16 25.85 -16.63 -38.29
CA MET A 16 25.28 -15.71 -39.29
C MET A 16 26.38 -15.36 -40.30
N GLY A 17 26.61 -16.24 -41.28
CA GLY A 17 27.67 -16.07 -42.27
C GLY A 17 28.05 -17.35 -43.00
N MET A 18 27.10 -18.01 -43.67
CA MET A 18 27.43 -19.05 -44.65
C MET A 18 26.31 -19.26 -45.68
N ASP A 19 26.62 -19.04 -46.95
CA ASP A 19 25.76 -19.31 -48.10
C ASP A 19 25.58 -20.83 -48.31
N TRP A 20 24.39 -21.35 -47.98
CA TRP A 20 24.09 -22.79 -48.04
C TRP A 20 23.13 -23.15 -49.19
N PRO A 21 23.47 -24.11 -50.08
CA PRO A 21 22.71 -24.38 -51.30
C PRO A 21 21.66 -25.48 -51.15
N VAL A 22 20.68 -25.32 -50.24
CA VAL A 22 19.46 -26.16 -50.23
C VAL A 22 18.21 -25.29 -50.10
N ARG A 23 17.75 -24.73 -51.22
CA ARG A 23 16.56 -23.86 -51.27
C ARG A 23 15.22 -24.61 -51.30
N SER A 24 15.25 -25.95 -51.37
CA SER A 24 14.06 -26.81 -51.48
C SER A 24 13.74 -27.61 -50.22
N LEU A 25 14.52 -27.47 -49.14
CA LEU A 25 14.28 -28.13 -47.84
C LEU A 25 14.03 -27.11 -46.70
N TRP A 26 13.61 -25.90 -47.08
CA TRP A 26 13.20 -24.84 -46.14
C TRP A 26 11.69 -24.67 -45.87
N PRO A 27 10.77 -25.55 -46.31
CA PRO A 27 9.43 -25.61 -45.70
C PRO A 27 9.39 -26.30 -44.32
N GLU A 28 10.23 -27.33 -44.10
CA GLU A 28 10.15 -28.18 -42.89
C GLU A 28 10.86 -27.58 -41.67
N ILE A 29 12.00 -26.91 -41.86
CA ILE A 29 12.82 -26.43 -40.74
C ILE A 29 12.22 -25.18 -40.05
N THR A 30 11.46 -24.35 -40.78
CA THR A 30 10.65 -23.27 -40.18
C THR A 30 9.51 -23.76 -39.29
N SER A 31 9.09 -25.02 -39.44
CA SER A 31 8.08 -25.64 -38.57
C SER A 31 8.58 -25.87 -37.12
N LEU A 32 9.90 -25.85 -36.91
CA LEU A 32 10.53 -25.94 -35.60
C LEU A 32 10.64 -24.58 -34.89
N TYR A 33 10.73 -23.47 -35.64
CA TYR A 33 10.48 -22.11 -35.12
C TYR A 33 9.00 -21.79 -35.21
N ARG A 34 8.20 -22.61 -34.51
CA ARG A 34 6.76 -22.43 -34.37
C ARG A 34 6.50 -21.09 -33.69
N HIS A 35 6.06 -20.12 -34.50
CA HIS A 35 5.90 -18.72 -34.11
C HIS A 35 4.85 -18.59 -33.01
N GLY A 36 5.30 -18.41 -31.77
CA GLY A 36 4.42 -18.11 -30.64
C GLY A 36 4.06 -16.63 -30.65
N GLU A 37 2.80 -16.29 -30.91
CA GLU A 37 2.33 -14.91 -30.81
C GLU A 37 2.14 -14.52 -29.33
N GLU A 38 2.78 -13.43 -28.90
CA GLU A 38 2.67 -12.91 -27.54
C GLU A 38 1.88 -11.58 -27.53
N LEU A 39 0.76 -11.57 -26.81
CA LEU A 39 -0.12 -10.41 -26.67
C LEU A 39 -0.11 -9.90 -25.22
N LYS A 40 0.49 -8.73 -25.01
CA LYS A 40 0.51 -8.01 -23.72
C LYS A 40 -0.59 -6.94 -23.70
N GLU A 41 -1.46 -7.00 -22.70
CA GLU A 41 -2.62 -6.13 -22.55
C GLU A 41 -2.64 -5.49 -21.16
N LEU A 42 -2.56 -4.16 -21.09
CA LEU A 42 -2.78 -3.41 -19.85
C LEU A 42 -4.28 -3.13 -19.68
N LYS A 43 -4.88 -3.74 -18.67
CA LYS A 43 -6.31 -3.62 -18.37
C LYS A 43 -6.62 -2.42 -17.47
N SER A 44 -7.62 -1.65 -17.86
CA SER A 44 -8.32 -0.74 -16.94
C SER A 44 -9.37 -1.53 -16.17
N ILE A 45 -9.13 -1.75 -14.88
CA ILE A 45 -10.10 -2.37 -13.96
C ILE A 45 -11.11 -1.32 -13.49
N ALA A 46 -12.39 -1.68 -13.52
CA ALA A 46 -13.46 -0.89 -12.91
C ALA A 46 -13.41 -1.05 -11.38
N CYS A 47 -13.52 0.08 -10.67
CA CYS A 47 -13.50 0.11 -9.21
C CYS A 47 -14.58 1.06 -8.68
N THR A 48 -15.20 0.69 -7.57
CA THR A 48 -16.15 1.51 -6.81
C THR A 48 -15.63 1.68 -5.39
N MET A 49 -15.55 2.91 -4.91
CA MET A 49 -15.16 3.24 -3.55
C MET A 49 -16.36 3.87 -2.86
N GLU A 50 -16.76 3.29 -1.73
CA GLU A 50 -17.91 3.70 -0.95
C GLU A 50 -17.50 4.05 0.48
N LYS A 51 -18.16 5.07 1.01
CA LYS A 51 -18.01 5.54 2.39
C LYS A 51 -19.33 5.27 3.10
N GLU A 52 -19.60 3.99 3.36
CA GLU A 52 -20.81 3.58 4.08
C GLU A 52 -20.67 3.96 5.57
N GLY A 53 -21.46 4.92 6.04
CA GLY A 53 -21.60 5.29 7.46
C GLY A 53 -20.27 5.58 8.20
N SER A 54 -19.68 4.53 8.78
CA SER A 54 -18.43 4.53 9.53
C SER A 54 -17.41 3.51 8.97
N GLY A 55 -17.43 3.24 7.67
CA GLY A 55 -16.53 2.29 6.99
C GLY A 55 -15.83 2.87 5.77
N PHE A 56 -14.72 2.23 5.39
CA PHE A 56 -14.14 2.30 4.05
C PHE A 56 -14.38 0.97 3.36
N SER A 57 -14.92 1.01 2.15
CA SER A 57 -15.01 -0.16 1.27
C SER A 57 -14.62 0.21 -0.16
N LEU A 58 -13.82 -0.65 -0.78
CA LEU A 58 -13.29 -0.52 -2.13
C LEU A 58 -13.48 -1.86 -2.84
N THR A 59 -14.26 -1.85 -3.91
CA THR A 59 -14.52 -3.03 -4.74
C THR A 59 -13.86 -2.87 -6.11
N LEU A 60 -13.21 -3.93 -6.61
CA LEU A 60 -12.61 -4.00 -7.94
C LEU A 60 -13.19 -5.18 -8.74
N ASP A 61 -13.50 -4.99 -10.02
CA ASP A 61 -13.91 -6.08 -10.92
C ASP A 61 -12.69 -6.83 -11.46
N THR A 62 -12.34 -7.94 -10.84
CA THR A 62 -11.15 -8.75 -11.13
C THR A 62 -11.49 -10.08 -11.80
N LYS A 63 -12.65 -10.21 -12.47
CA LYS A 63 -13.20 -11.48 -13.00
C LYS A 63 -12.29 -12.26 -13.96
N ASP A 64 -11.31 -11.59 -14.57
CA ASP A 64 -10.35 -12.20 -15.48
C ASP A 64 -9.13 -12.81 -14.77
N PHE A 65 -8.99 -12.61 -13.45
CA PHE A 65 -7.83 -12.96 -12.64
C PHE A 65 -8.22 -13.90 -11.50
N CYS A 66 -7.37 -14.89 -11.23
CA CYS A 66 -7.47 -15.77 -10.06
C CYS A 66 -6.89 -15.10 -8.79
N PRO A 67 -7.27 -15.53 -7.57
CA PRO A 67 -6.74 -14.95 -6.32
C PRO A 67 -5.21 -14.91 -6.26
N GLU A 68 -4.55 -15.94 -6.79
CA GLU A 68 -3.10 -16.14 -6.78
C GLU A 68 -2.37 -15.22 -7.77
N GLU A 69 -3.09 -14.67 -8.76
CA GLU A 69 -2.59 -13.72 -9.75
C GLU A 69 -2.67 -12.26 -9.24
N LEU A 70 -3.32 -12.03 -8.10
CA LEU A 70 -3.54 -10.72 -7.49
C LEU A 70 -2.52 -10.42 -6.38
N SER A 71 -2.20 -9.14 -6.19
CA SER A 71 -1.42 -8.65 -5.07
C SER A 71 -2.01 -7.35 -4.54
N VAL A 72 -2.31 -7.32 -3.24
CA VAL A 72 -2.60 -6.10 -2.48
C VAL A 72 -1.42 -5.85 -1.57
N ARG A 73 -0.85 -4.63 -1.62
CA ARG A 73 0.26 -4.21 -0.76
C ARG A 73 -0.03 -2.85 -0.16
N GLN A 74 0.12 -2.73 1.16
CA GLN A 74 0.00 -1.46 1.85
C GLN A 74 1.37 -0.81 2.03
N VAL A 75 1.49 0.47 1.68
CA VAL A 75 2.68 1.29 1.92
C VAL A 75 2.23 2.59 2.59
N GLY A 76 2.42 2.67 3.91
CA GLY A 76 1.84 3.74 4.72
C GLY A 76 0.31 3.74 4.62
N ARG A 77 -0.27 4.79 4.02
CA ARG A 77 -1.72 4.91 3.79
C ARG A 77 -2.13 4.72 2.32
N LYS A 78 -1.26 4.13 1.49
CA LYS A 78 -1.54 3.78 0.10
C LYS A 78 -1.71 2.27 -0.09
N LEU A 79 -2.80 1.87 -0.75
CA LEU A 79 -3.08 0.51 -1.20
C LEU A 79 -2.65 0.36 -2.66
N HIS A 80 -1.60 -0.42 -2.90
CA HIS A 80 -1.14 -0.81 -4.22
C HIS A 80 -1.83 -2.13 -4.58
N VAL A 81 -2.70 -2.11 -5.58
CA VAL A 81 -3.47 -3.28 -6.05
C VAL A 81 -3.06 -3.58 -7.48
N SER A 82 -2.60 -4.80 -7.73
CA SER A 82 -2.18 -5.26 -9.05
C SER A 82 -2.63 -6.69 -9.33
N GLY A 83 -2.76 -7.03 -10.59
CA GLY A 83 -2.97 -8.41 -11.04
C GLY A 83 -2.24 -8.67 -12.34
N LYS A 84 -1.68 -9.87 -12.51
CA LYS A 84 -1.05 -10.32 -13.76
C LYS A 84 -1.44 -11.76 -14.06
N SER A 85 -2.15 -11.96 -15.17
CA SER A 85 -2.56 -13.27 -15.67
C SER A 85 -1.82 -13.60 -16.98
N GLU A 86 -1.52 -14.87 -17.21
CA GLU A 86 -0.93 -15.36 -18.45
C GLU A 86 -1.67 -16.61 -18.91
N LYS A 87 -2.27 -16.54 -20.09
CA LYS A 87 -3.11 -17.61 -20.65
C LYS A 87 -2.48 -18.10 -21.95
N LYS A 88 -2.09 -19.38 -21.98
CA LYS A 88 -1.67 -20.07 -23.20
C LYS A 88 -2.90 -20.55 -23.96
N HIS A 89 -2.96 -20.27 -25.25
CA HIS A 89 -3.94 -20.78 -26.19
C HIS A 89 -3.25 -21.71 -27.20
N GLU A 90 -3.95 -22.73 -27.69
CA GLU A 90 -3.46 -23.64 -28.74
C GLU A 90 -4.51 -23.81 -29.84
N ASP A 91 -4.13 -23.60 -31.11
CA ASP A 91 -5.03 -23.60 -32.27
C ASP A 91 -5.42 -25.03 -32.75
N GLY A 92 -5.06 -26.07 -32.01
CA GLY A 92 -5.22 -27.48 -32.41
C GLY A 92 -4.33 -27.93 -33.58
N LYS A 93 -3.82 -27.01 -34.39
CA LYS A 93 -2.78 -27.22 -35.41
C LYS A 93 -1.36 -27.22 -34.81
N GLY A 94 -1.28 -27.44 -33.50
CA GLY A 94 -0.09 -27.33 -32.64
C GLY A 94 0.43 -25.90 -32.44
N SER A 95 -0.10 -24.88 -33.14
CA SER A 95 0.32 -23.48 -32.94
C SER A 95 -0.14 -22.98 -31.58
N TYR A 96 0.70 -22.21 -30.89
CA TYR A 96 0.39 -21.64 -29.58
C TYR A 96 0.49 -20.12 -29.59
N SER A 97 -0.32 -19.46 -28.76
CA SER A 97 -0.16 -18.04 -28.45
C SER A 97 -0.27 -17.81 -26.94
N TYR A 98 0.30 -16.72 -26.47
CA TYR A 98 0.26 -16.30 -25.07
C TYR A 98 -0.43 -14.95 -24.95
N ARG A 99 -1.43 -14.86 -24.07
CA ARG A 99 -2.07 -13.59 -23.71
C ARG A 99 -1.73 -13.26 -22.26
N THR A 100 -0.89 -12.25 -22.07
CA THR A 100 -0.59 -11.68 -20.76
C THR A 100 -1.49 -10.48 -20.52
N GLN A 101 -2.27 -10.49 -19.43
CA GLN A 101 -3.11 -9.36 -19.02
C GLN A 101 -2.59 -8.82 -17.69
N GLU A 102 -2.44 -7.51 -17.57
CA GLU A 102 -1.92 -6.88 -16.35
C GLU A 102 -2.71 -5.62 -15.97
N PHE A 103 -2.92 -5.38 -14.68
CA PHE A 103 -3.36 -4.09 -14.18
C PHE A 103 -2.56 -3.67 -12.94
N ARG A 104 -2.45 -2.35 -12.73
CA ARG A 104 -1.91 -1.74 -11.52
C ARG A 104 -2.75 -0.52 -11.16
N ARG A 105 -3.14 -0.39 -9.89
CA ARG A 105 -3.85 0.76 -9.33
C ARG A 105 -3.31 1.08 -7.95
N VAL A 106 -3.40 2.34 -7.57
CA VAL A 106 -3.04 2.84 -6.24
C VAL A 106 -4.23 3.63 -5.70
N PHE A 107 -4.61 3.35 -4.47
CA PHE A 107 -5.71 4.02 -3.77
C PHE A 107 -5.20 4.58 -2.44
N ASP A 108 -5.67 5.75 -2.05
CA ASP A 108 -5.36 6.36 -0.76
C ASP A 108 -6.43 6.00 0.27
N LEU A 109 -6.01 5.54 1.46
CA LEU A 109 -6.90 5.27 2.58
C LEU A 109 -7.41 6.59 3.19
N PRO A 110 -8.74 6.80 3.29
CA PRO A 110 -9.31 8.02 3.87
C PRO A 110 -8.83 8.29 5.31
N GLN A 111 -8.84 9.54 5.73
CA GLN A 111 -8.57 9.90 7.13
C GLN A 111 -9.61 9.26 8.07
N GLY A 112 -9.16 8.79 9.24
CA GLY A 112 -10.00 8.07 10.22
C GLY A 112 -10.04 6.54 10.04
N VAL A 113 -9.67 6.01 8.88
CA VAL A 113 -9.52 4.56 8.67
C VAL A 113 -8.25 4.06 9.37
N ASN A 114 -8.35 2.99 10.16
CA ASN A 114 -7.17 2.32 10.73
C ASN A 114 -6.46 1.49 9.65
N PRO A 115 -5.19 1.78 9.28
CA PRO A 115 -4.46 1.01 8.28
C PRO A 115 -4.21 -0.45 8.70
N GLU A 116 -4.11 -0.73 10.01
CA GLU A 116 -3.90 -2.09 10.53
C GLU A 116 -5.19 -2.93 10.54
N ALA A 117 -6.36 -2.29 10.35
CA ALA A 117 -7.66 -2.97 10.29
C ALA A 117 -8.14 -3.22 8.85
N VAL A 118 -7.29 -3.02 7.85
CA VAL A 118 -7.61 -3.29 6.45
C VAL A 118 -7.65 -4.80 6.21
N THR A 119 -8.79 -5.26 5.70
CA THR A 119 -9.04 -6.65 5.33
C THR A 119 -9.30 -6.75 3.82
N CYS A 120 -9.00 -7.92 3.25
CA CYS A 120 -9.21 -8.22 1.83
C CYS A 120 -9.98 -9.53 1.69
N SER A 121 -10.96 -9.58 0.80
CA SER A 121 -11.70 -10.80 0.46
C SER A 121 -12.07 -10.81 -1.03
N MET A 122 -12.40 -11.98 -1.58
CA MET A 122 -12.78 -12.10 -3.00
C MET A 122 -14.02 -12.97 -3.16
N ALA A 123 -15.01 -12.47 -3.90
CA ALA A 123 -16.25 -13.19 -4.19
C ALA A 123 -16.85 -12.74 -5.54
N GLY A 124 -17.41 -13.67 -6.31
CA GLY A 124 -18.11 -13.36 -7.56
C GLY A 124 -17.25 -12.65 -8.62
N GLY A 125 -15.94 -12.95 -8.68
CA GLY A 125 -15.00 -12.26 -9.57
C GLY A 125 -14.70 -10.81 -9.19
N LYS A 126 -14.94 -10.42 -7.93
CA LYS A 126 -14.62 -9.09 -7.40
C LYS A 126 -13.72 -9.21 -6.18
N LEU A 127 -12.73 -8.33 -6.10
CA LEU A 127 -11.88 -8.10 -4.94
C LEU A 127 -12.50 -6.99 -4.08
N TYR A 128 -12.69 -7.25 -2.80
CA TYR A 128 -13.19 -6.32 -1.79
C TYR A 128 -12.06 -6.00 -0.82
N ILE A 129 -11.82 -4.70 -0.58
CA ILE A 129 -10.86 -4.20 0.41
C ILE A 129 -11.64 -3.31 1.36
N GLN A 130 -11.67 -3.67 2.64
CA GLN A 130 -12.59 -3.08 3.62
C GLN A 130 -11.86 -2.77 4.92
N ALA A 131 -12.25 -1.68 5.59
CA ALA A 131 -11.73 -1.31 6.90
C ALA A 131 -12.76 -0.50 7.70
N PRO A 132 -12.90 -0.74 9.02
CA PRO A 132 -13.68 0.15 9.87
C PRO A 132 -13.00 1.52 9.96
N VAL A 133 -13.80 2.59 9.94
CA VAL A 133 -13.35 3.89 10.46
C VAL A 133 -13.30 3.76 11.97
N ASN A 134 -12.21 4.22 12.58
CA ASN A 134 -12.17 4.41 14.02
C ASN A 134 -13.17 5.51 14.38
N GLN A 135 -14.41 5.12 14.71
CA GLN A 135 -15.21 5.97 15.59
C GLN A 135 -14.40 6.13 16.88
N PRO A 136 -14.22 7.36 17.41
CA PRO A 136 -13.85 7.48 18.81
C PRO A 136 -14.95 6.73 19.57
N SER A 137 -14.55 5.69 20.30
CA SER A 137 -15.44 4.98 21.22
C SER A 137 -16.22 6.04 21.99
N GLU A 138 -17.54 6.03 21.87
CA GLU A 138 -18.40 6.87 22.68
C GLU A 138 -18.19 6.42 24.12
N ALA A 139 -17.23 7.06 24.78
CA ALA A 139 -16.89 6.81 26.15
C ALA A 139 -18.08 7.30 26.96
N ALA A 140 -19.04 6.39 27.16
CA ALA A 140 -20.33 6.63 27.78
C ALA A 140 -20.11 7.58 28.96
N GLU A 141 -20.69 8.77 28.86
CA GLU A 141 -20.34 9.92 29.69
C GLU A 141 -20.60 9.59 31.16
N ARG A 142 -19.56 9.09 31.83
CA ARG A 142 -19.67 8.64 33.21
C ARG A 142 -19.46 9.83 34.11
N MET A 143 -20.54 10.26 34.77
CA MET A 143 -20.45 11.14 35.92
C MET A 143 -19.50 10.51 36.95
N LEU A 144 -18.34 11.13 37.14
CA LEU A 144 -17.43 10.78 38.22
C LEU A 144 -17.97 11.41 39.51
N PRO A 145 -18.21 10.65 40.59
CA PRO A 145 -18.67 11.23 41.85
C PRO A 145 -17.57 12.11 42.44
N ILE A 146 -17.93 13.35 42.81
CA ILE A 146 -17.04 14.26 43.53
C ILE A 146 -17.18 13.97 45.02
N ASP A 147 -16.16 13.37 45.63
CA ASP A 147 -16.11 13.11 47.07
C ASP A 147 -15.80 14.41 47.83
N CYS A 148 -16.85 15.14 48.21
CA CYS A 148 -16.72 16.34 49.04
C CYS A 148 -16.54 15.97 50.51
N GLN A 149 -15.32 15.55 50.88
CA GLN A 149 -14.97 15.44 52.30
C GLN A 149 -15.04 16.82 52.94
N THR A 150 -15.96 16.95 53.89
CA THR A 150 -16.20 18.19 54.61
C THR A 150 -14.94 18.56 55.37
N VAL A 151 -14.33 19.70 55.04
CA VAL A 151 -13.30 20.32 55.88
C VAL A 151 -13.96 20.64 57.21
N ASN A 152 -13.70 19.80 58.20
CA ASN A 152 -14.15 19.97 59.58
C ASN A 152 -13.31 21.05 60.26
N THR A 153 -13.63 22.30 59.97
CA THR A 153 -13.15 23.48 60.69
C THR A 153 -13.64 23.43 62.14
N THR A 154 -12.77 22.98 63.05
CA THR A 154 -12.96 23.09 64.50
C THR A 154 -11.76 23.80 65.14
N GLN A 155 -11.90 25.12 65.33
CA GLN A 155 -11.28 25.86 66.45
C GLN A 155 -12.28 25.85 67.65
N PRO A 156 -11.89 26.15 68.92
CA PRO A 156 -10.69 26.86 69.40
C PRO A 156 -9.81 25.97 70.35
N GLU A 157 -8.86 26.42 71.19
CA GLU A 157 -8.47 27.79 71.64
C GLU A 157 -6.97 27.94 72.02
N ARG A 158 -6.45 29.16 71.83
CA ARG A 158 -5.35 29.89 72.53
C ARG A 158 -4.26 29.12 73.32
N ALA A 159 -3.01 29.34 72.92
CA ALA A 159 -1.87 29.58 73.81
C ALA A 159 -0.82 30.47 73.12
N GLU A 160 -0.05 31.23 73.90
CA GLU A 160 0.88 32.28 73.42
C GLU A 160 2.33 31.78 73.26
N ALA A 161 3.08 32.29 72.28
CA ALA A 161 4.53 32.59 72.36
C ALA A 161 5.07 33.19 71.05
N GLN A 162 6.28 33.76 71.10
CA GLN A 162 6.88 34.68 70.12
C GLN A 162 7.98 34.01 69.25
N HIS A 163 8.78 34.84 68.56
CA HIS A 163 10.04 34.53 67.84
C HIS A 163 9.90 33.92 66.43
N ASP A 164 10.81 34.16 65.47
CA ASP A 164 11.59 35.36 65.12
C ASP A 164 12.04 35.19 63.64
N THR A 165 12.52 36.26 63.01
CA THR A 165 13.23 36.38 61.72
C THR A 165 13.59 35.12 60.89
N SER A 166 13.36 35.21 59.56
CA SER A 166 14.24 34.58 58.56
C SER A 166 14.24 35.29 57.19
N ALA A 167 15.40 35.20 56.54
CA ALA A 167 15.94 36.08 55.52
C ALA A 167 15.27 36.12 54.13
N THR A 168 15.55 37.21 53.42
CA THR A 168 15.25 37.50 52.00
C THR A 168 16.22 36.82 51.01
N GLN A 169 15.87 36.91 49.71
CA GLN A 169 16.71 36.83 48.49
C GLN A 169 17.02 35.43 47.90
N THR A 170 17.18 35.27 46.57
CA THR A 170 16.66 36.05 45.41
C THR A 170 16.85 35.28 44.09
N THR A 171 15.97 35.50 43.10
CA THR A 171 16.19 35.45 41.62
C THR A 171 16.76 34.20 40.93
N LEU A 172 16.05 33.75 39.87
CA LEU A 172 16.50 33.63 38.45
C LEU A 172 15.25 33.14 37.65
N SER A 173 14.62 33.93 36.78
CA SER A 173 14.89 34.12 35.33
C SER A 173 14.93 32.78 34.53
N ASN A 174 14.36 32.64 33.32
CA ASN A 174 14.10 33.65 32.28
C ASN A 174 12.95 33.21 31.29
N PRO A 175 12.83 33.62 30.00
CA PRO A 175 11.54 34.00 29.35
C PRO A 175 11.03 32.88 28.38
N GLU A 176 10.08 33.01 27.45
CA GLU A 176 9.68 34.14 26.60
C GLU A 176 8.31 33.90 25.93
N SER A 177 7.52 34.96 25.74
CA SER A 177 6.33 34.94 24.87
C SER A 177 6.65 35.63 23.56
N THR A 178 6.29 35.02 22.43
CA THR A 178 6.16 35.75 21.15
C THR A 178 4.89 35.28 20.43
N GLU A 179 3.81 36.02 20.66
CA GLU A 179 2.59 35.95 19.86
C GLU A 179 2.88 36.58 18.48
N TYR A 180 2.53 35.88 17.39
CA TYR A 180 2.48 36.48 16.06
C TYR A 180 1.07 36.34 15.48
N ARG A 181 0.35 37.45 15.45
CA ARG A 181 -0.96 37.59 14.80
C ARG A 181 -0.86 38.64 13.71
N VAL A 182 -1.07 38.24 12.45
CA VAL A 182 -1.23 39.16 11.32
C VAL A 182 -2.61 38.93 10.70
N GLN A 183 -3.33 40.02 10.49
CA GLN A 183 -4.71 40.02 10.02
C GLN A 183 -4.79 40.03 8.48
N PRO A 184 -5.88 39.55 7.87
CA PRO A 184 -6.07 39.62 6.42
C PRO A 184 -6.43 41.03 5.96
N SER A 185 -5.83 41.49 4.86
CA SER A 185 -6.27 42.70 4.15
C SER A 185 -7.08 42.32 2.92
N ALA A 186 -8.25 42.94 2.77
CA ALA A 186 -9.06 42.84 1.57
C ALA A 186 -8.66 43.90 0.52
N GLY A 187 -9.05 43.67 -0.74
CA GLY A 187 -9.26 44.76 -1.70
C GLY A 187 -8.81 44.52 -3.14
N GLN A 188 -9.80 44.30 -4.02
CA GLN A 188 -9.90 44.81 -5.42
C GLN A 188 -8.81 44.35 -6.44
N SER A 189 -9.08 44.26 -7.74
CA SER A 189 -10.25 44.64 -8.55
C SER A 189 -10.52 43.63 -9.67
#